data_AF-A0A660PCA5-F1
#
_entry.id   AF-A0A660PCA5-F1
#
_cell.length_a   1.000
_cell.length_b   1.000
_cell.length_c   1.000
_cell.angle_alpha   90.00
_cell.angle_beta   90.00
_cell.angle_gamma   90.00
#
_symmetry.space_group_name_H-M   'P 1'
#
loop_
_entity.id
_entity.type
_entity.pdbx_description
1 polymer ?
#
loop_
_entity_poly.entity_id
_entity_poly.type
_entity_poly.pdbx_seq_one_letter_code
_entity_poly.pdbx_strand_id
1 'polypeptide(L)'
;MNKDNRYLSTFKIAVALVISVFLNIIMISNYILGLIGGVWLAQQNEWKSLLYGFGLAIAVMLAYKIILLITQLIDKIFSTITDRKSTTYAFSFNLITSIYTFGLIGYWTIWVYNKMLFMAPDYLIYAYLMWGYATVVAPLLFWARRETMDAVTTSIGLIFAQITYLLCCGYYFFGTDFTQWLYYIIGLGVISSILVIGIGISESKQRAMVKKEREMFNINKSRYSYFR
;
A
#
# COMPACT_ATOMS: atom_id res chain seq x y z
N MET A 1 32.81 -17.48 -8.64
CA MET A 1 31.68 -16.63 -8.18
C MET A 1 31.33 -15.67 -9.32
N ASN A 2 30.19 -15.90 -9.98
CA ASN A 2 29.88 -15.34 -11.31
C ASN A 2 29.67 -13.81 -11.26
N LYS A 3 30.27 -13.05 -12.18
CA LYS A 3 30.19 -11.56 -12.19
C LYS A 3 28.75 -11.06 -12.31
N ASP A 4 27.88 -11.81 -12.98
CA ASP A 4 26.46 -11.47 -13.17
C ASP A 4 25.65 -11.40 -11.86
N ASN A 5 26.01 -12.22 -10.86
CA ASN A 5 25.33 -12.20 -9.56
C ASN A 5 25.66 -10.93 -8.75
N ARG A 6 26.83 -10.30 -8.99
CA ARG A 6 27.20 -9.06 -8.30
C ARG A 6 26.36 -7.88 -8.80
N TYR A 7 26.24 -7.70 -10.12
CA TYR A 7 25.43 -6.61 -10.69
C TYR A 7 23.95 -6.71 -10.30
N LEU A 8 23.39 -7.93 -10.31
CA LEU A 8 22.01 -8.15 -9.87
C LEU A 8 21.82 -7.81 -8.38
N SER A 9 22.80 -8.11 -7.53
CA SER A 9 22.75 -7.76 -6.11
C SER A 9 22.86 -6.25 -5.87
N THR A 10 23.76 -5.56 -6.56
CA THR A 10 23.95 -4.11 -6.42
C THR A 10 22.73 -3.34 -6.92
N PHE A 11 22.13 -3.78 -8.04
CA PHE A 11 20.90 -3.18 -8.56
C PHE A 11 19.73 -3.31 -7.59
N LYS A 12 19.52 -4.50 -7.00
CA LYS A 12 18.48 -4.71 -5.98
C LYS A 12 18.67 -3.82 -4.75
N ILE A 13 19.91 -3.66 -4.29
CA ILE A 13 20.24 -2.78 -3.17
C ILE A 13 19.94 -1.32 -3.52
N ALA A 14 20.32 -0.87 -4.72
CA ALA A 14 20.04 0.49 -5.18
C ALA A 14 18.52 0.76 -5.25
N VAL A 15 17.73 -0.15 -5.82
CA VAL A 15 16.27 -0.02 -5.89
C VAL A 15 15.66 0.01 -4.48
N ALA A 16 16.08 -0.89 -3.59
CA ALA A 16 15.60 -0.91 -2.22
C ALA A 16 15.92 0.38 -1.45
N LEU A 17 17.11 0.95 -1.66
CA LEU A 17 17.49 2.24 -1.08
C LEU A 17 16.62 3.38 -1.60
N VAL A 18 16.38 3.45 -2.91
CA VAL A 18 15.51 4.49 -3.49
C VAL A 18 14.09 4.41 -2.92
N ILE A 19 13.51 3.19 -2.85
CA ILE A 19 12.18 2.98 -2.26
C ILE A 19 12.19 3.40 -0.78
N SER A 20 13.21 3.00 -0.02
CA SER A 20 13.32 3.33 1.40
C SER A 20 13.43 4.84 1.64
N VAL A 21 14.23 5.56 0.86
CA VAL A 21 14.33 7.02 0.95
C VAL A 21 12.99 7.68 0.64
N PHE A 22 12.30 7.21 -0.41
CA PHE A 22 10.99 7.75 -0.79
C PHE A 22 9.94 7.52 0.30
N LEU A 23 9.88 6.30 0.87
CA LEU A 23 9.00 5.98 1.99
C LEU A 23 9.30 6.83 3.23
N ASN A 24 10.58 7.12 3.51
CA ASN A 24 10.95 7.98 4.63
C ASN A 24 10.50 9.43 4.43
N ILE A 25 10.71 10.00 3.24
CA ILE A 25 10.22 11.34 2.88
C ILE A 25 8.71 11.39 3.08
N ILE A 26 8.01 10.38 2.58
CA ILE A 26 6.57 10.20 2.74
C ILE A 26 6.14 10.20 4.22
N MET A 27 6.83 9.43 5.08
CA MET A 27 6.49 9.37 6.50
C MET A 27 6.68 10.72 7.18
N ILE A 28 7.77 11.42 6.86
CA ILE A 28 8.08 12.74 7.40
C ILE A 28 7.02 13.75 6.94
N SER A 29 6.66 13.75 5.66
CA SER A 29 5.60 14.60 5.12
C SER A 29 4.26 14.36 5.82
N ASN A 30 3.88 13.10 6.04
CA ASN A 30 2.67 12.76 6.77
C ASN A 30 2.67 13.32 8.20
N TYR A 31 3.78 13.17 8.91
CA TYR A 31 3.91 13.70 10.27
C TYR A 31 3.84 15.24 10.29
N ILE A 32 4.58 15.90 9.40
CA ILE A 32 4.65 17.36 9.34
C ILE A 32 3.30 17.95 8.92
N LEU A 33 2.69 17.46 7.85
CA LEU A 33 1.39 17.95 7.38
C LEU A 33 0.29 17.69 8.41
N GLY A 34 0.29 16.51 9.05
CA GLY A 34 -0.67 16.21 10.11
C GLY A 34 -0.52 17.12 11.33
N LEU A 35 0.72 17.37 11.77
CA LEU A 35 0.98 18.24 12.92
C LEU A 35 0.65 19.69 12.60
N ILE A 36 1.11 20.22 11.46
CA ILE A 36 0.81 21.60 11.04
C ILE A 36 -0.69 21.78 10.87
N GLY A 37 -1.35 20.90 10.12
CA GLY A 37 -2.80 20.97 9.90
C GLY A 37 -3.59 20.87 11.20
N GLY A 38 -3.24 19.91 12.06
CA GLY A 38 -3.90 19.70 13.36
C GLY A 38 -3.71 20.88 14.32
N VAL A 39 -2.49 21.39 14.46
CA VAL A 39 -2.20 22.57 15.31
C VAL A 39 -2.91 23.80 14.77
N TRP A 40 -2.93 23.99 13.46
CA TRP A 40 -3.65 25.11 12.84
C TRP A 40 -5.15 25.04 13.12
N LEU A 41 -5.79 23.88 12.94
CA LEU A 41 -7.20 23.70 13.29
C LEU A 41 -7.46 23.96 14.79
N ALA A 42 -6.58 23.49 15.66
CA ALA A 42 -6.69 23.70 17.10
C ALA A 42 -6.62 25.20 17.48
N GLN A 43 -5.73 25.97 16.85
CA GLN A 43 -5.62 27.42 17.06
C GLN A 43 -6.89 28.18 16.66
N GLN A 44 -7.64 27.64 15.70
CA GLN A 44 -8.88 28.21 15.19
C GLN A 44 -10.12 27.69 15.93
N ASN A 45 -9.92 26.94 17.03
CA ASN A 45 -10.95 26.32 17.85
C ASN A 45 -11.81 25.26 17.11
N GLU A 46 -11.32 24.72 15.99
CA GLU A 46 -11.99 23.66 15.21
C GLU A 46 -11.75 22.26 15.80
N TRP A 47 -11.93 22.12 17.11
CA TRP A 47 -11.73 20.87 17.86
C TRP A 47 -12.62 19.73 17.36
N LYS A 48 -13.82 20.05 16.88
CA LYS A 48 -14.76 19.07 16.33
C LYS A 48 -14.17 18.39 15.08
N SER A 49 -13.59 19.16 14.17
CA SER A 49 -12.98 18.62 12.94
C SER A 49 -11.70 17.83 13.23
N LEU A 50 -10.92 18.25 14.24
CA LEU A 50 -9.75 17.52 14.71
C LEU A 50 -10.15 16.14 15.27
N LEU A 51 -11.12 16.09 16.18
CA LEU A 51 -11.66 14.83 16.72
C LEU A 51 -12.33 13.96 15.64
N TYR A 52 -13.02 14.59 14.69
CA TYR A 52 -13.64 13.88 13.58
C TYR A 52 -12.59 13.20 12.69
N GLY A 53 -11.48 13.88 12.37
CA GLY A 53 -10.37 13.27 11.63
C GLY A 53 -9.76 12.07 12.36
N PHE A 54 -9.56 12.16 13.68
CA PHE A 54 -9.15 10.99 14.46
C PHE A 54 -10.16 9.85 14.40
N GLY A 55 -11.45 10.15 14.54
CA GLY A 55 -12.52 9.17 14.40
C GLY A 55 -12.52 8.48 13.03
N LEU A 56 -12.35 9.26 11.96
CA LEU A 56 -12.21 8.74 10.60
C LEU A 56 -10.99 7.86 10.44
N ALA A 57 -9.83 8.26 10.97
CA ALA A 57 -8.60 7.47 10.92
C ALA A 57 -8.81 6.10 11.59
N ILE A 58 -9.43 6.06 12.77
CA ILE A 58 -9.76 4.82 13.47
C ILE A 58 -10.76 3.98 12.65
N ALA A 59 -11.80 4.60 12.09
CA ALA A 59 -12.78 3.91 11.26
C ALA A 59 -12.13 3.27 10.03
N VAL A 60 -11.19 3.97 9.38
CA VAL A 60 -10.39 3.44 8.26
C VAL A 60 -9.53 2.27 8.71
N MET A 61 -8.87 2.35 9.87
CA MET A 61 -8.08 1.23 10.42
C MET A 61 -8.93 -0.03 10.63
N LEU A 62 -10.14 0.13 11.17
CA LEU A 62 -11.05 -0.98 11.43
C LEU A 62 -11.62 -1.56 10.13
N ALA A 63 -12.03 -0.70 9.19
CA ALA A 63 -12.49 -1.11 7.88
C ALA A 63 -11.40 -1.89 7.14
N TYR A 64 -10.17 -1.36 7.10
CA TYR A 64 -9.05 -2.02 6.43
C TYR A 64 -8.78 -3.42 6.99
N LYS A 65 -8.85 -3.59 8.32
CA LYS A 65 -8.71 -4.90 8.95
C LYS A 65 -9.78 -5.90 8.47
N ILE A 66 -11.03 -5.46 8.34
CA ILE A 66 -12.13 -6.32 7.84
C ILE A 66 -11.86 -6.74 6.40
N ILE A 67 -11.41 -5.81 5.54
CA ILE A 67 -11.05 -6.12 4.16
C ILE A 67 -9.86 -7.07 4.08
N LEU A 68 -8.82 -6.87 4.88
CA LEU A 68 -7.68 -7.79 4.95
C LEU A 68 -8.13 -9.20 5.37
N LEU A 69 -9.06 -9.32 6.33
CA LEU A 69 -9.59 -10.62 6.72
C LEU A 69 -10.37 -11.28 5.57
N ILE A 70 -11.19 -10.53 4.84
CA ILE A 70 -11.95 -11.03 3.70
C ILE A 70 -10.99 -11.51 2.60
N THR A 71 -9.99 -10.70 2.24
CA THR A 71 -9.00 -11.06 1.22
C THR A 71 -8.18 -12.27 1.62
N GLN A 72 -7.74 -12.38 2.88
CA GLN A 72 -7.04 -13.57 3.39
C GLN A 72 -7.91 -14.84 3.39
N LEU A 73 -9.20 -14.73 3.72
CA LEU A 73 -10.14 -15.86 3.66
C LEU A 73 -10.31 -16.34 2.21
N ILE A 74 -10.48 -15.38 1.31
CA ILE A 74 -10.57 -15.57 -0.14
C ILE A 74 -9.31 -16.27 -0.65
N ASP A 75 -8.11 -15.78 -0.32
CA ASP A 75 -6.84 -16.41 -0.69
C ASP A 75 -6.70 -17.84 -0.15
N LYS A 76 -7.12 -18.09 1.10
CA LYS A 76 -7.05 -19.42 1.72
C LYS A 76 -7.97 -20.41 1.01
N ILE A 77 -9.21 -20.03 0.71
CA ILE A 77 -10.15 -20.87 -0.03
C ILE A 77 -9.58 -21.22 -1.40
N PHE A 78 -9.05 -20.23 -2.12
CA PHE A 78 -8.49 -20.44 -3.44
C PHE A 78 -7.21 -21.26 -3.43
N SER A 79 -6.36 -21.12 -2.40
CA SER A 79 -5.18 -21.98 -2.23
C SER A 79 -5.55 -23.45 -2.06
N THR A 80 -6.76 -23.74 -1.56
CA THR A 80 -7.27 -25.09 -1.36
C THR A 80 -7.91 -25.65 -2.63
N ILE A 81 -8.63 -24.81 -3.40
CA ILE A 81 -9.27 -25.22 -4.66
C ILE A 81 -8.26 -25.35 -5.79
N THR A 82 -7.24 -24.50 -5.79
CA THR A 82 -6.22 -24.45 -6.84
C THR A 82 -5.11 -25.43 -6.49
N ASP A 83 -5.38 -26.73 -6.65
CA ASP A 83 -4.36 -27.76 -6.57
C ASP A 83 -3.35 -27.60 -7.73
N ARG A 84 -2.34 -26.76 -7.47
CA ARG A 84 -0.97 -26.69 -8.00
C ARG A 84 -0.67 -26.50 -9.49
N LYS A 85 -1.60 -26.41 -10.45
CA LYS A 85 -1.19 -26.36 -11.89
C LYS A 85 -1.68 -25.23 -12.78
N SER A 86 -2.74 -24.51 -12.46
CA SER A 86 -3.19 -23.39 -13.31
C SER A 86 -2.66 -22.05 -12.81
N THR A 87 -1.50 -21.63 -13.33
CA THR A 87 -0.94 -20.31 -13.09
C THR A 87 -1.86 -19.17 -13.55
N THR A 88 -2.74 -19.45 -14.53
CA THR A 88 -3.67 -18.46 -15.10
C THR A 88 -4.78 -18.10 -14.11
N TYR A 89 -5.39 -19.08 -13.43
CA TYR A 89 -6.45 -18.79 -12.46
C TYR A 89 -5.94 -18.03 -11.24
N ALA A 90 -4.76 -18.41 -10.74
CA ALA A 90 -4.09 -17.69 -9.66
C ALA A 90 -3.78 -16.23 -10.05
N PHE A 91 -3.35 -15.99 -11.29
CA PHE A 91 -3.08 -14.63 -11.78
C PHE A 91 -4.34 -13.77 -11.83
N SER A 92 -5.39 -14.24 -12.51
CA SER A 92 -6.64 -13.48 -12.65
C SER A 92 -7.26 -13.15 -11.30
N PHE A 93 -7.16 -14.08 -10.37
CA PHE A 93 -7.68 -13.89 -9.03
C PHE A 93 -6.89 -12.86 -8.23
N ASN A 94 -5.56 -12.96 -8.20
CA ASN A 94 -4.71 -11.96 -7.56
C ASN A 94 -4.92 -10.57 -8.15
N LEU A 95 -5.20 -10.48 -9.46
CA LEU A 95 -5.55 -9.23 -10.12
C LEU A 95 -6.86 -8.64 -9.60
N ILE A 96 -7.92 -9.46 -9.50
CA ILE A 96 -9.22 -9.02 -8.95
C ILE A 96 -9.07 -8.57 -7.50
N THR A 97 -8.39 -9.35 -6.65
CA THR A 97 -8.14 -9.00 -5.25
C THR A 97 -7.33 -7.72 -5.12
N SER A 98 -6.33 -7.52 -5.97
CA SER A 98 -5.51 -6.29 -5.99
C SER A 98 -6.35 -5.08 -6.41
N ILE A 99 -7.10 -5.19 -7.53
CA ILE A 99 -7.97 -4.10 -8.01
C ILE A 99 -9.01 -3.73 -6.96
N TYR A 100 -9.61 -4.71 -6.30
CA TYR A 100 -10.55 -4.48 -5.21
C TYR A 100 -9.88 -3.71 -4.05
N THR A 101 -8.69 -4.14 -3.63
CA THR A 101 -7.93 -3.50 -2.55
C THR A 101 -7.59 -2.05 -2.88
N PHE A 102 -7.03 -1.78 -4.06
CA PHE A 102 -6.70 -0.42 -4.48
C PHE A 102 -7.94 0.43 -4.73
N GLY A 103 -9.01 -0.14 -5.29
CA GLY A 103 -10.29 0.53 -5.48
C GLY A 103 -10.88 1.01 -4.16
N LEU A 104 -10.80 0.18 -3.12
CA LEU A 104 -11.24 0.55 -1.78
C LEU A 104 -10.34 1.64 -1.16
N ILE A 105 -9.01 1.51 -1.26
CA ILE A 105 -8.09 2.55 -0.77
C ILE A 105 -8.39 3.89 -1.46
N GLY A 106 -8.63 3.86 -2.78
CA GLY A 106 -8.97 5.03 -3.58
C GLY A 106 -10.31 5.63 -3.15
N TYR A 107 -11.35 4.80 -3.01
CA TYR A 107 -12.65 5.21 -2.52
C TYR A 107 -12.57 5.89 -1.15
N TRP A 108 -11.83 5.31 -0.20
CA TRP A 108 -11.62 5.92 1.12
C TRP A 108 -10.83 7.22 1.08
N THR A 109 -9.79 7.28 0.27
CA THR A 109 -9.02 8.50 0.09
C THR A 109 -9.92 9.63 -0.42
N ILE A 110 -10.71 9.36 -1.47
CA ILE A 110 -11.66 10.32 -2.06
C ILE A 110 -12.75 10.69 -1.05
N TRP A 111 -13.26 9.72 -0.29
CA TRP A 111 -14.33 9.96 0.67
C TRP A 111 -13.88 10.84 1.84
N VAL A 112 -12.72 10.54 2.46
CA VAL A 112 -12.16 11.37 3.53
C VAL A 112 -11.83 12.77 3.01
N TYR A 113 -11.22 12.86 1.82
CA TYR A 113 -10.93 14.13 1.16
C TYR A 113 -12.20 14.99 1.02
N ASN A 114 -13.27 14.44 0.44
CA ASN A 114 -14.54 15.16 0.25
C ASN A 114 -15.18 15.55 1.58
N LYS A 115 -15.09 14.69 2.61
CA LYS A 115 -15.62 15.01 3.95
C LYS A 115 -14.87 16.17 4.60
N MET A 116 -13.54 16.18 4.51
CA MET A 116 -12.73 17.29 5.02
C MET A 116 -13.02 18.59 4.27
N LEU A 117 -13.13 18.53 2.94
CA LEU A 117 -13.45 19.68 2.11
C LEU A 117 -14.84 20.25 2.41
N PHE A 118 -15.84 19.38 2.56
CA PHE A 118 -17.21 19.80 2.89
C PHE A 118 -17.33 20.48 4.27
N MET A 119 -16.46 20.10 5.22
CA MET A 119 -16.43 20.70 6.55
C MET A 119 -15.60 21.97 6.61
N ALA A 120 -14.76 22.23 5.61
CA ALA A 120 -13.78 23.31 5.65
C ALA A 120 -14.43 24.67 5.39
N PRO A 121 -14.30 25.63 6.33
CA PRO A 121 -14.51 27.04 6.00
C PRO A 121 -13.48 27.50 4.97
N ASP A 122 -13.84 28.43 4.10
CA ASP A 122 -12.97 28.92 3.01
C ASP A 122 -11.58 29.37 3.50
N TYR A 123 -11.51 29.98 4.68
CA TYR A 123 -10.26 30.50 5.26
C TYR A 123 -9.38 29.42 5.90
N LEU A 124 -9.88 28.20 6.11
CA LEU A 124 -9.15 27.07 6.73
C LEU A 124 -8.91 25.91 5.79
N ILE A 125 -9.26 26.04 4.51
CA ILE A 125 -9.20 24.94 3.55
C ILE A 125 -7.86 24.21 3.54
N TYR A 126 -6.75 24.95 3.61
CA TYR A 126 -5.40 24.38 3.64
C TYR A 126 -5.16 23.53 4.91
N ALA A 127 -5.64 23.98 6.06
CA ALA A 127 -5.52 23.23 7.31
C ALA A 127 -6.32 21.92 7.25
N TYR A 128 -7.52 21.95 6.67
CA TYR A 128 -8.34 20.75 6.45
C TYR A 128 -7.71 19.79 5.43
N LEU A 129 -7.08 20.28 4.36
CA LEU A 129 -6.38 19.45 3.39
C LEU A 129 -5.15 18.78 4.01
N MET A 130 -4.36 19.51 4.80
CA MET A 130 -3.21 18.95 5.51
C MET A 130 -3.63 17.91 6.56
N TRP A 131 -4.69 18.20 7.32
CA TRP A 131 -5.25 17.29 8.32
C TRP A 131 -5.91 16.05 7.68
N GLY A 132 -6.62 16.23 6.58
CA GLY A 132 -7.23 15.16 5.81
C GLY A 132 -6.20 14.22 5.20
N TYR A 133 -5.07 14.75 4.71
CA TYR A 133 -3.95 13.94 4.25
C TYR A 133 -3.47 13.01 5.36
N ALA A 134 -3.22 13.56 6.56
CA ALA A 134 -2.78 12.76 7.70
C ALA A 134 -3.83 11.72 8.14
N THR A 135 -5.10 12.09 8.08
CA THR A 135 -6.23 11.21 8.40
C THR A 135 -6.28 9.97 7.49
N VAL A 136 -5.99 10.13 6.20
CA VAL A 136 -5.94 9.00 5.24
C VAL A 136 -4.68 8.17 5.42
N VAL A 137 -3.53 8.83 5.55
CA VAL A 137 -2.22 8.18 5.44
C VAL A 137 -1.79 7.50 6.74
N ALA A 138 -2.13 8.05 7.91
CA ALA A 138 -1.72 7.50 9.20
C ALA A 138 -2.22 6.05 9.46
N PRO A 139 -3.50 5.70 9.21
CA PRO A 139 -3.98 4.32 9.29
C PRO A 139 -3.21 3.33 8.43
N LEU A 140 -2.95 3.70 7.17
CA LEU A 140 -2.25 2.84 6.22
C LEU A 140 -0.79 2.65 6.62
N LEU A 141 -0.15 3.73 7.08
CA LEU A 141 1.23 3.67 7.59
C LEU A 141 1.36 2.77 8.82
N PHE A 142 0.36 2.78 9.71
CA PHE A 142 0.33 1.89 10.86
C PHE A 142 0.35 0.41 10.46
N TRP A 143 -0.41 0.03 9.42
CA TRP A 143 -0.43 -1.34 8.91
C TRP A 143 0.85 -1.70 8.15
N ALA A 144 1.36 -0.79 7.32
CA ALA A 144 2.62 -0.99 6.60
C ALA A 144 3.80 -1.32 7.55
N ARG A 145 3.81 -0.75 8.76
CA ARG A 145 4.85 -1.03 9.77
C ARG A 145 4.72 -2.39 10.45
N ARG A 146 3.53 -3.01 10.45
CA ARG A 146 3.26 -4.27 11.15
C ARG A 146 3.46 -5.50 10.27
N GLU A 147 3.47 -5.34 8.96
CA GLU A 147 3.58 -6.46 8.01
C GLU A 147 5.03 -6.67 7.59
N THR A 148 5.63 -7.81 7.99
CA THR A 148 7.02 -8.16 7.63
C THR A 148 7.14 -9.07 6.41
N MET A 149 6.04 -9.69 5.94
CA MET A 149 6.05 -10.61 4.77
C MET A 149 5.27 -10.09 3.55
N ASP A 150 4.26 -9.23 3.72
CA ASP A 150 3.50 -8.57 2.63
C ASP A 150 3.76 -7.06 2.57
N ALA A 151 4.88 -6.61 3.14
CA ALA A 151 5.26 -5.20 3.27
C ALA A 151 5.17 -4.44 1.94
N VAL A 152 5.41 -5.11 0.81
CA VAL A 152 5.39 -4.49 -0.52
C VAL A 152 3.99 -4.08 -0.95
N THR A 153 2.98 -4.95 -0.81
CA THR A 153 1.60 -4.64 -1.21
C THR A 153 1.07 -3.45 -0.43
N THR A 154 1.28 -3.45 0.88
CA THR A 154 0.83 -2.39 1.77
C THR A 154 1.62 -1.09 1.58
N SER A 155 2.91 -1.17 1.25
CA SER A 155 3.72 0.00 0.88
C SER A 155 3.26 0.61 -0.45
N ILE A 156 2.94 -0.20 -1.46
CA ILE A 156 2.38 0.29 -2.72
C ILE A 156 0.98 0.87 -2.49
N GLY A 157 0.16 0.24 -1.65
CA GLY A 157 -1.13 0.77 -1.18
C GLY A 157 -1.01 2.14 -0.53
N LEU A 158 0.00 2.32 0.32
CA LEU A 158 0.31 3.59 0.98
C LEU A 158 0.71 4.68 -0.03
N ILE A 159 1.60 4.36 -0.98
CA ILE A 159 2.01 5.28 -2.05
C ILE A 159 0.80 5.65 -2.91
N PHE A 160 -0.02 4.66 -3.28
CA PHE A 160 -1.23 4.85 -4.06
C PHE A 160 -2.22 5.81 -3.37
N ALA A 161 -2.47 5.63 -2.07
CA ALA A 161 -3.35 6.51 -1.29
C ALA A 161 -2.85 7.96 -1.29
N GLN A 162 -1.54 8.17 -1.18
CA GLN A 162 -0.96 9.51 -1.16
C GLN A 162 -1.04 10.20 -2.50
N ILE A 163 -0.66 9.50 -3.58
CA ILE A 163 -0.78 10.06 -4.93
C ILE A 163 -2.25 10.36 -5.21
N THR A 164 -3.17 9.46 -4.84
CA THR A 164 -4.61 9.68 -4.97
C THR A 164 -5.06 10.94 -4.22
N TYR A 165 -4.62 11.14 -2.98
CA TYR A 165 -4.97 12.33 -2.20
C TYR A 165 -4.41 13.61 -2.82
N LEU A 166 -3.17 13.57 -3.33
CA LEU A 166 -2.54 14.69 -4.02
C LEU A 166 -3.24 15.01 -5.34
N LEU A 167 -3.68 14.01 -6.10
CA LEU A 167 -4.51 14.19 -7.29
C LEU A 167 -5.85 14.86 -6.93
N CYS A 168 -6.48 14.48 -5.82
CA CYS A 168 -7.68 15.16 -5.32
C CYS A 168 -7.41 16.63 -4.94
N CYS A 169 -6.27 16.93 -4.31
CA CYS A 169 -5.88 18.32 -4.05
C CYS A 169 -5.62 19.10 -5.36
N GLY A 170 -4.97 18.46 -6.33
CA GLY A 170 -4.77 19.03 -7.67
C GLY A 170 -6.09 19.37 -8.35
N TYR A 171 -7.08 18.46 -8.29
CA TYR A 171 -8.44 18.73 -8.77
C TYR A 171 -9.02 20.01 -8.20
N TYR A 172 -8.87 20.24 -6.89
CA TYR A 172 -9.38 21.45 -6.26
C TYR A 172 -8.69 22.73 -6.76
N PHE A 173 -7.38 22.72 -6.98
CA PHE A 173 -6.66 23.92 -7.43
C PHE A 173 -6.82 24.21 -8.93
N PHE A 174 -6.91 23.17 -9.76
CA PHE A 174 -6.97 23.33 -11.22
C PHE A 174 -8.40 23.39 -11.77
N GLY A 175 -9.41 23.03 -10.95
CA GLY A 175 -10.83 23.20 -11.29
C GLY A 175 -11.31 22.41 -12.51
N THR A 176 -10.55 21.41 -12.97
CA THR A 176 -10.94 20.57 -14.13
C THR A 176 -12.00 19.54 -13.73
N ASP A 177 -12.69 18.93 -14.69
CA ASP A 177 -13.77 17.98 -14.40
C ASP A 177 -13.33 16.81 -13.50
N PHE A 178 -14.12 16.54 -12.45
CA PHE A 178 -13.87 15.44 -11.51
C PHE A 178 -13.70 14.09 -12.21
N THR A 179 -14.44 13.87 -13.31
CA THR A 179 -14.38 12.67 -14.13
C THR A 179 -12.98 12.41 -14.70
N GLN A 180 -12.23 13.46 -15.08
CA GLN A 180 -10.88 13.31 -15.62
C GLN A 180 -9.92 12.79 -14.56
N TRP A 181 -9.99 13.34 -13.34
CA TRP A 181 -9.18 12.87 -12.21
C TRP A 181 -9.53 11.46 -11.79
N LEU A 182 -10.81 11.09 -11.86
CA LEU A 182 -11.26 9.73 -11.58
C LEU A 182 -10.59 8.73 -12.53
N TYR A 183 -10.45 9.05 -13.81
CA TYR A 183 -9.72 8.19 -14.75
C TYR A 183 -8.24 8.04 -14.40
N TYR A 184 -7.58 9.11 -13.95
CA TYR A 184 -6.19 9.03 -13.48
C TYR A 184 -6.05 8.14 -12.24
N ILE A 185 -6.97 8.26 -11.28
CA ILE A 185 -6.97 7.45 -10.06
C ILE A 185 -7.23 5.97 -10.39
N ILE A 186 -8.20 5.68 -11.27
CA ILE A 186 -8.48 4.31 -11.73
C ILE A 186 -7.25 3.73 -12.46
N GLY A 187 -6.68 4.49 -13.39
CA GLY A 187 -5.48 4.08 -14.12
C GLY A 187 -4.31 3.77 -13.18
N LEU A 188 -4.08 4.65 -12.20
CA LEU A 188 -3.06 4.45 -11.17
C LEU A 188 -3.32 3.19 -10.33
N GLY A 189 -4.58 2.91 -10.00
CA GLY A 189 -4.97 1.70 -9.25
C GLY A 189 -4.72 0.41 -10.03
N VAL A 190 -5.00 0.43 -11.34
CA VAL A 190 -4.70 -0.71 -12.24
C VAL A 190 -3.19 -0.93 -12.36
N ILE A 191 -2.41 0.14 -12.56
CA ILE A 191 -0.94 0.06 -12.62
C ILE A 191 -0.38 -0.51 -11.31
N SER A 192 -0.85 -0.01 -10.17
CA SER A 192 -0.42 -0.47 -8.84
C SER A 192 -0.76 -1.96 -8.63
N SER A 193 -1.92 -2.41 -9.11
CA SER A 193 -2.33 -3.81 -9.07
C SER A 193 -1.39 -4.70 -9.87
N ILE A 194 -1.04 -4.30 -11.10
CA ILE A 194 -0.10 -5.04 -11.95
C ILE A 194 1.28 -5.14 -11.29
N LEU A 195 1.76 -4.05 -10.69
CA LEU A 195 3.05 -4.04 -9.98
C LEU A 195 3.08 -5.01 -8.80
N VAL A 196 2.05 -5.01 -7.96
CA VAL A 196 1.92 -5.94 -6.82
C VAL A 196 2.00 -7.39 -7.28
N ILE A 197 1.26 -7.75 -8.32
CA ILE A 197 1.25 -9.12 -8.86
C ILE A 197 2.61 -9.50 -9.43
N GLY A 198 3.23 -8.59 -10.19
CA GLY A 198 4.57 -8.81 -10.76
C GLY A 198 5.61 -9.11 -9.68
N ILE A 199 5.57 -8.37 -8.57
CA ILE A 199 6.45 -8.58 -7.43
C ILE A 199 6.11 -9.91 -6.74
N GLY A 200 4.84 -10.20 -6.48
CA GLY A 200 4.42 -11.48 -5.87
C GLY A 200 4.84 -12.71 -6.67
N ILE A 201 4.77 -12.66 -8.01
CA ILE A 201 5.28 -13.73 -8.89
C ILE A 201 6.80 -13.88 -8.77
N SER A 202 7.53 -12.77 -8.68
CA SER A 202 8.98 -12.79 -8.53
C SER A 202 9.42 -13.42 -7.20
N GLU A 203 8.71 -13.10 -6.11
CA GLU A 203 8.98 -13.65 -4.78
C GLU A 203 8.65 -15.13 -4.70
N SER A 204 7.50 -15.55 -5.23
CA SER A 204 7.11 -16.97 -5.24
C SER A 204 8.13 -17.83 -5.98
N LYS A 205 8.64 -17.36 -7.13
CA LYS A 205 9.73 -18.04 -7.86
C LYS A 205 11.00 -18.13 -7.02
N GLN A 206 11.39 -17.06 -6.34
CA GLN A 206 12.59 -17.05 -5.49
C GLN A 206 12.46 -18.03 -4.31
N ARG A 207 11.30 -18.06 -3.63
CA ARG A 207 11.03 -19.00 -2.53
C ARG A 207 11.07 -20.45 -3.00
N ALA A 208 10.56 -20.75 -4.19
CA ALA A 208 10.61 -22.08 -4.77
C ALA A 208 12.05 -22.56 -5.05
N MET A 209 12.92 -21.68 -5.57
CA MET A 209 14.34 -22.00 -5.79
C MET A 209 15.08 -22.28 -4.48
N VAL A 210 14.92 -21.42 -3.47
CA VAL A 210 15.56 -21.58 -2.15
C VAL A 210 15.09 -22.88 -1.48
N LYS A 211 13.80 -23.22 -1.60
CA LYS A 211 13.28 -24.50 -1.08
C LYS A 211 13.94 -25.70 -1.76
N LYS A 212 14.06 -25.67 -3.09
CA LYS A 212 14.72 -26.73 -3.87
C LYS A 212 16.21 -26.87 -3.51
N GLU A 213 16.92 -25.77 -3.31
CA GLU A 213 18.32 -25.77 -2.85
C GLU A 213 18.47 -26.40 -1.46
N ARG A 214 17.59 -26.07 -0.51
CA ARG A 214 17.59 -26.67 0.83
C ARG A 214 17.31 -28.17 0.80
N GLU A 215 16.37 -28.60 -0.03
CA GLU A 215 16.07 -30.02 -0.24
C GLU A 215 17.27 -30.77 -0.82
N MET A 216 17.94 -30.22 -1.85
CA MET A 216 19.16 -30.80 -2.42
C MET A 216 20.31 -30.85 -1.40
N PHE A 217 20.48 -29.82 -0.59
CA PHE A 217 21.49 -29.79 0.47
C PHE A 217 21.25 -30.87 1.53
N ASN A 218 20.00 -31.05 1.97
CA ASN A 218 19.62 -32.08 2.94
C ASN A 218 19.83 -33.49 2.39
N ILE A 219 19.51 -33.74 1.12
CA ILE A 219 19.77 -35.02 0.45
C ILE A 219 21.27 -35.30 0.36
N ASN A 220 22.08 -34.27 0.08
CA ASN A 220 23.53 -34.45 0.01
C ASN A 220 24.12 -34.74 1.40
N LYS A 221 23.67 -34.03 2.44
CA LYS A 221 24.10 -34.24 3.82
C LYS A 221 23.77 -35.66 4.31
N SER A 222 22.58 -36.19 4.00
CA SER A 222 22.21 -37.55 4.39
C SER A 222 23.06 -38.62 3.69
N ARG A 223 23.47 -38.40 2.44
CA ARG A 223 24.41 -39.32 1.75
C ARG A 223 25.76 -39.40 2.45
N TYR A 224 26.34 -38.28 2.89
CA TYR A 224 27.63 -38.29 3.58
C TYR A 224 27.59 -38.96 4.96
N SER A 225 26.45 -38.96 5.65
CA SER A 225 26.33 -39.66 6.94
C SER A 225 26.30 -41.18 6.84
N TYR A 226 26.02 -41.77 5.66
CA TYR A 226 26.04 -43.23 5.46
C TYR A 226 27.44 -43.80 5.20
N PHE A 227 28.45 -42.95 4.94
CA PHE A 227 29.82 -43.37 4.66
C PHE A 227 30.77 -43.20 5.86
N ARG A 228 30.24 -42.96 7.06
CA ARG A 228 30.97 -42.95 8.34
C ARG A 228 30.41 -44.05 9.24
#